data_AF-A0A3B0ZRE9-F1
#
_entry.id   AF-A0A3B0ZRE9-F1
#
_cell.length_a   1.000
_cell.length_b   1.000
_cell.length_c   1.000
_cell.angle_alpha   90.00
_cell.angle_beta   90.00
_cell.angle_gamma   90.00
#
_symmetry.space_group_name_H-M   'P 1'
#
loop_
_entity.id
_entity.type
_entity.pdbx_description
1 polymer ?
#
loop_
_entity_poly.entity_id
_entity_poly.type
_entity_poly.pdbx_seq_one_letter_code
_entity_poly.pdbx_strand_id
1 'polypeptide(L)'
;MSDNQPYKITTLTGRLDLLSLCGDKSSDYPFYIESSSLNADNAAHNTDFDILFAFPQEYLIKDVEQHVSIDGEILENTCFLTELDRIYKKNRIDTKHNLPFCGGWFVYLGYELVNEIEPKLEIKKFENSLMVIWI
;
A
#
# COMPACT_ATOMS: atom_id res chain seq x y z
N MET A 1 5.05 -22.79 -23.99
CA MET A 1 4.80 -22.96 -22.54
C MET A 1 4.01 -21.76 -22.09
N SER A 2 2.97 -21.94 -21.27
CA SER A 2 2.17 -20.82 -20.76
C SER A 2 2.82 -20.32 -19.49
N ASP A 3 3.47 -19.16 -19.53
CA ASP A 3 3.99 -18.53 -18.31
C ASP A 3 2.80 -18.09 -17.46
N ASN A 4 2.53 -18.85 -16.40
CA ASN A 4 1.42 -18.60 -15.49
C ASN A 4 1.79 -17.47 -14.51
N GLN A 5 1.95 -16.26 -15.04
CA GLN A 5 2.26 -15.08 -14.26
C GLN A 5 1.10 -14.77 -13.29
N PRO A 6 1.40 -14.31 -12.06
CA PRO A 6 0.40 -14.07 -11.02
C PRO A 6 -0.42 -12.78 -11.23
N TYR A 7 -0.21 -12.07 -12.34
CA TYR A 7 -0.93 -10.86 -12.73
C TYR A 7 -1.32 -10.93 -14.21
N LYS A 8 -2.34 -10.17 -14.60
CA LYS A 8 -2.81 -10.06 -15.99
C LYS A 8 -2.87 -8.59 -16.40
N ILE A 9 -2.00 -8.19 -17.32
CA ILE A 9 -2.06 -6.87 -17.95
C ILE A 9 -3.16 -6.88 -19.03
N THR A 10 -3.92 -5.80 -19.15
CA THR A 10 -4.90 -5.60 -20.23
C THR A 10 -5.05 -4.11 -20.51
N THR A 11 -4.72 -3.69 -21.73
CA THR A 11 -4.86 -2.29 -22.16
C THR A 11 -6.32 -2.00 -22.51
N LEU A 12 -6.91 -0.98 -21.87
CA LEU A 12 -8.23 -0.45 -22.22
C LEU A 12 -8.08 0.71 -23.21
N THR A 13 -9.09 0.92 -24.06
CA THR A 13 -9.13 2.03 -25.01
C THR A 13 -9.91 3.22 -24.45
N GLY A 14 -9.45 4.45 -24.77
CA GLY A 14 -9.99 5.70 -24.23
C GLY A 14 -9.14 6.29 -23.10
N ARG A 15 -9.67 7.30 -22.42
CA ARG A 15 -9.07 7.90 -21.21
C ARG A 15 -10.02 7.66 -20.05
N LEU A 16 -9.51 7.06 -18.97
CA LEU A 16 -10.23 6.91 -17.71
C LEU A 16 -9.83 8.06 -16.78
N ASP A 17 -10.79 8.56 -15.99
CA ASP A 17 -10.53 9.46 -14.88
C ASP A 17 -10.41 8.63 -13.60
N LEU A 18 -9.18 8.45 -13.12
CA LEU A 18 -8.88 7.65 -11.93
C LEU A 18 -9.30 8.35 -10.63
N LEU A 19 -9.25 9.69 -10.61
CA LEU A 19 -9.58 10.49 -9.43
C LEU A 19 -11.09 10.50 -9.20
N SER A 20 -11.89 10.69 -10.26
CA SER A 20 -13.35 10.56 -10.17
C SER A 20 -13.78 9.14 -9.76
N LEU A 21 -13.11 8.09 -10.27
CA LEU A 21 -13.39 6.71 -9.88
C LEU A 21 -13.04 6.42 -8.41
N CYS A 22 -11.94 6.99 -7.90
CA CYS A 22 -11.59 6.94 -6.48
C CYS A 22 -12.65 7.63 -5.60
N GLY A 23 -13.16 8.79 -6.04
CA GLY A 23 -14.18 9.55 -5.32
C GLY A 23 -15.55 8.86 -5.28
N ASP A 24 -16.04 8.37 -6.42
CA ASP A 24 -17.36 7.72 -6.54
C ASP A 24 -17.40 6.33 -5.88
N LYS A 25 -16.26 5.64 -5.78
CA LYS A 25 -16.17 4.22 -5.40
C LYS A 25 -14.98 3.92 -4.47
N SER A 26 -14.75 4.75 -3.46
CA SER A 26 -13.63 4.61 -2.51
C SER A 26 -13.54 3.25 -1.80
N SER A 27 -14.64 2.51 -1.64
CA SER A 27 -14.61 1.14 -1.09
C SER A 27 -14.10 0.08 -2.07
N ASP A 28 -14.22 0.31 -3.38
CA ASP A 28 -13.63 -0.54 -4.42
C ASP A 28 -12.21 -0.06 -4.78
N TYR A 29 -11.97 1.25 -4.71
CA TYR A 29 -10.76 1.94 -5.15
C TYR A 29 -10.21 2.88 -4.07
N PRO A 30 -9.58 2.37 -3.00
CA PRO A 30 -9.31 3.14 -1.78
C PRO A 30 -8.15 4.13 -1.87
N PHE A 31 -7.18 3.90 -2.76
CA PHE A 31 -5.95 4.70 -2.81
C PHE A 31 -5.60 5.11 -4.24
N TYR A 32 -5.23 6.37 -4.40
CA TYR A 32 -4.74 6.96 -5.65
C TYR A 32 -3.37 7.62 -5.41
N ILE A 33 -2.40 7.35 -6.27
CA ILE A 33 -1.09 7.99 -6.31
C ILE A 33 -0.93 8.65 -7.67
N GLU A 34 -0.72 9.96 -7.69
CA GLU A 34 -0.45 10.76 -8.89
C GLU A 34 1.05 11.08 -8.95
N SER A 35 1.66 11.02 -10.15
CA SER A 35 3.09 11.25 -10.33
C SER A 35 3.39 12.55 -11.06
N SER A 36 3.72 13.61 -10.32
CA SER A 36 4.13 14.90 -10.87
C SER A 36 5.61 14.94 -11.29
N SER A 37 5.96 14.15 -12.30
CA SER A 37 7.31 14.17 -12.89
C SER A 37 7.58 15.52 -13.59
N LEU A 38 8.79 16.07 -13.39
CA LEU A 38 9.18 17.40 -13.89
C LEU A 38 10.43 17.38 -14.78
N ASN A 39 10.95 16.19 -15.10
CA ASN A 39 12.25 15.98 -15.74
C ASN A 39 12.13 15.67 -17.24
N ALA A 40 11.67 16.65 -18.03
CA ALA A 40 11.50 16.51 -19.48
C ALA A 40 12.79 16.10 -20.24
N ASP A 41 13.97 16.38 -19.67
CA ASP A 41 15.27 16.14 -20.30
C ASP A 41 15.76 14.68 -20.19
N ASN A 42 15.08 13.79 -19.43
CA ASN A 42 15.50 12.40 -19.21
C ASN A 42 14.40 11.40 -19.61
N ALA A 43 14.15 11.30 -20.92
CA ALA A 43 13.15 10.41 -21.55
C ALA A 43 13.45 8.89 -21.47
N ALA A 44 14.02 8.42 -20.35
CA ALA A 44 14.43 7.05 -20.09
C ALA A 44 14.00 6.52 -18.71
N HIS A 45 13.25 7.29 -17.92
CA HIS A 45 12.73 6.88 -16.62
C HIS A 45 11.21 6.73 -16.63
N ASN A 46 10.72 5.64 -16.03
CA ASN A 46 9.32 5.23 -16.03
C ASN A 46 8.50 5.99 -14.95
N THR A 47 8.56 7.32 -14.96
CA THR A 47 7.99 8.19 -13.91
C THR A 47 6.53 8.59 -14.13
N ASP A 48 5.98 8.30 -15.31
CA ASP A 48 4.76 8.97 -15.79
C ASP A 48 3.53 8.05 -15.66
N PHE A 49 3.35 7.50 -14.44
CA PHE A 49 2.28 6.57 -14.10
C PHE A 49 1.53 7.02 -12.86
N ASP A 50 0.24 7.27 -13.03
CA ASP A 50 -0.70 7.39 -11.92
C ASP A 50 -1.29 6.00 -11.60
N ILE A 51 -1.41 5.68 -10.31
CA ILE A 51 -1.76 4.35 -9.82
C ILE A 51 -3.02 4.44 -8.98
N LEU A 52 -4.09 3.76 -9.42
CA LEU A 52 -5.29 3.53 -8.64
C LEU A 52 -5.29 2.09 -8.11
N PHE A 53 -5.29 1.93 -6.79
CA PHE A 53 -5.39 0.64 -6.13
C PHE A 53 -6.86 0.18 -6.15
N ALA A 54 -7.10 -1.13 -6.27
CA ALA A 54 -8.44 -1.67 -6.48
C ALA A 54 -8.62 -3.02 -5.77
N PHE A 55 -9.80 -3.23 -5.19
CA PHE A 55 -10.26 -4.49 -4.57
C PHE A 55 -9.25 -5.08 -3.56
N PRO A 56 -8.93 -4.37 -2.46
CA PRO A 56 -8.05 -4.87 -1.38
C PRO A 56 -8.53 -6.22 -0.82
N GLN A 57 -7.58 -7.08 -0.43
CA GLN A 57 -7.83 -8.51 -0.17
C GLN A 57 -7.45 -9.03 1.23
N GLU A 58 -6.51 -8.39 1.92
CA GLU A 58 -5.96 -8.75 3.24
C GLU A 58 -5.55 -7.43 3.91
N TYR A 59 -6.02 -7.15 5.13
CA TYR A 59 -6.00 -5.81 5.73
C TYR A 59 -5.12 -5.72 6.99
N LEU A 60 -3.85 -5.33 6.79
CA LEU A 60 -2.83 -4.95 7.79
C LEU A 60 -3.21 -3.80 8.73
N ILE A 61 -3.92 -4.07 9.84
CA ILE A 61 -4.28 -3.06 10.85
C ILE A 61 -3.25 -2.92 12.00
N LYS A 62 -2.96 -1.67 12.41
CA LYS A 62 -2.60 -1.30 13.81
C LYS A 62 -3.46 -0.13 14.29
N ASP A 63 -4.05 -0.24 15.48
CA ASP A 63 -4.96 0.77 16.06
C ASP A 63 -4.29 1.76 17.04
N VAL A 64 -5.08 2.71 17.55
CA VAL A 64 -4.64 3.73 18.53
C VAL A 64 -4.36 3.17 19.94
N GLU A 65 -5.01 2.07 20.30
CA GLU A 65 -4.78 1.33 21.54
C GLU A 65 -3.50 0.48 21.49
N GLN A 66 -2.95 0.29 20.28
CA GLN A 66 -1.76 -0.47 19.86
C GLN A 66 -2.01 -1.94 19.51
N HIS A 67 -3.27 -2.37 19.36
CA HIS A 67 -3.57 -3.70 18.84
C HIS A 67 -3.20 -3.81 17.36
N VAL A 68 -2.71 -4.97 16.96
CA VAL A 68 -2.50 -5.35 15.56
C VAL A 68 -3.64 -6.30 15.16
N SER A 69 -4.20 -6.16 13.97
CA SER A 69 -5.21 -7.10 13.45
C SER A 69 -5.05 -7.34 11.94
N ILE A 70 -5.59 -8.47 11.47
CA ILE A 70 -5.73 -8.78 10.04
C ILE A 70 -7.21 -8.97 9.77
N ASP A 71 -7.76 -8.27 8.79
CA ASP A 71 -9.19 -8.33 8.39
C ASP A 71 -10.18 -8.08 9.55
N GLY A 72 -9.71 -7.44 10.63
CA GLY A 72 -10.46 -7.19 11.87
C GLY A 72 -10.20 -8.21 13.00
N GLU A 73 -9.55 -9.34 12.75
CA GLU A 73 -9.16 -10.31 13.79
C GLU A 73 -7.89 -9.85 14.53
N ILE A 74 -8.02 -9.52 15.83
CA ILE A 74 -6.92 -9.05 16.67
C ILE A 74 -5.89 -10.16 16.90
N LEU A 75 -4.62 -9.84 16.69
CA LEU A 75 -3.48 -10.73 16.88
C LEU A 75 -2.82 -10.48 18.25
N GLU A 76 -2.77 -11.50 19.10
CA GLU A 76 -2.08 -11.42 20.38
C GLU A 76 -0.55 -11.50 20.23
N ASN A 77 0.17 -10.80 21.11
CA ASN A 77 1.63 -10.93 21.30
C ASN A 77 2.50 -10.66 20.05
N THR A 78 2.04 -9.83 19.10
CA THR A 78 2.80 -9.45 17.89
C THR A 78 2.93 -7.91 17.73
N CYS A 79 3.76 -7.49 16.77
CA CYS A 79 4.02 -6.09 16.41
C CYS A 79 3.74 -5.87 14.92
N PHE A 80 3.33 -4.65 14.52
CA PHE A 80 2.89 -4.39 13.15
C PHE A 80 3.99 -4.65 12.12
N LEU A 81 5.22 -4.21 12.40
CA LEU A 81 6.35 -4.44 11.49
C LEU A 81 6.73 -5.93 11.36
N THR A 82 6.44 -6.75 12.37
CA THR A 82 6.67 -8.21 12.32
C THR A 82 5.64 -8.91 11.44
N GLU A 83 4.37 -8.53 11.53
CA GLU A 83 3.31 -9.08 10.70
C GLU A 83 3.42 -8.61 9.24
N LEU A 84 3.78 -7.34 9.01
CA LEU A 84 4.05 -6.80 7.68
C LEU A 84 5.18 -7.58 6.97
N ASP A 85 6.28 -7.85 7.67
CA ASP A 85 7.38 -8.68 7.16
C ASP A 85 6.95 -10.15 6.92
N ARG A 86 6.08 -10.71 7.77
CA ARG A 86 5.51 -12.06 7.58
C ARG A 86 4.62 -12.13 6.34
N ILE A 87 3.72 -11.16 6.15
CA ILE A 87 2.83 -11.04 4.98
C ILE A 87 3.66 -10.84 3.70
N TYR A 88 4.65 -9.94 3.74
CA TYR A 88 5.58 -9.73 2.63
C TYR A 88 6.30 -11.03 2.26
N LYS A 89 6.92 -11.73 3.22
CA LYS A 89 7.64 -12.98 2.96
C LYS A 89 6.76 -14.13 2.47
N LYS A 90 5.53 -14.25 2.98
CA LYS A 90 4.51 -15.23 2.57
C LYS A 90 4.14 -15.08 1.08
N ASN A 91 3.99 -13.84 0.64
CA ASN A 91 3.34 -13.51 -0.63
C ASN A 91 4.30 -12.91 -1.68
N ARG A 92 5.61 -12.77 -1.39
CA ARG A 92 6.60 -12.16 -2.29
C ARG A 92 6.73 -12.94 -3.61
N ILE A 93 6.57 -12.21 -4.71
CA ILE A 93 6.79 -12.70 -6.08
C ILE A 93 8.04 -11.99 -6.65
N ASP A 94 8.87 -12.69 -7.41
CA ASP A 94 9.97 -12.09 -8.20
C ASP A 94 9.46 -11.71 -9.60
N THR A 95 9.05 -10.46 -9.79
CA THR A 95 8.50 -9.95 -11.06
C THR A 95 9.51 -9.14 -11.85
N LYS A 96 9.88 -9.61 -13.05
CA LYS A 96 10.67 -8.83 -14.02
C LYS A 96 9.75 -8.17 -15.03
N HIS A 97 9.37 -6.92 -14.75
CA HIS A 97 8.53 -6.11 -15.64
C HIS A 97 8.96 -4.63 -15.61
N ASN A 98 8.61 -3.87 -16.65
CA ASN A 98 8.95 -2.45 -16.80
C ASN A 98 7.92 -1.50 -16.17
N LEU A 99 6.99 -2.00 -15.34
CA LEU A 99 6.00 -1.17 -14.65
C LEU A 99 6.46 -0.88 -13.21
N PRO A 100 6.17 0.32 -12.66
CA PRO A 100 6.56 0.67 -11.29
C PRO A 100 5.81 -0.15 -10.22
N PHE A 101 4.64 -0.70 -10.55
CA PHE A 101 3.82 -1.54 -9.69
C PHE A 101 3.16 -2.66 -10.51
N CYS A 102 3.06 -3.87 -9.95
CA CYS A 102 2.49 -5.06 -10.62
C CYS A 102 1.51 -5.83 -9.71
N GLY A 103 0.93 -5.16 -8.71
CA GLY A 103 0.26 -5.80 -7.58
C GLY A 103 1.19 -5.92 -6.37
N GLY A 104 0.60 -6.12 -5.20
CA GLY A 104 1.24 -5.95 -3.90
C GLY A 104 0.32 -5.12 -2.99
N TRP A 105 0.92 -4.34 -2.09
CA TRP A 105 0.23 -3.65 -1.00
C TRP A 105 0.43 -2.14 -1.07
N PHE A 106 -0.57 -1.37 -0.64
CA PHE A 106 -0.41 0.05 -0.36
C PHE A 106 -0.02 0.20 1.12
N VAL A 107 1.01 0.98 1.44
CA VAL A 107 1.50 1.05 2.83
C VAL A 107 1.65 2.50 3.28
N TYR A 108 0.87 2.88 4.30
CA TYR A 108 1.00 4.13 5.03
C TYR A 108 1.52 3.85 6.44
N LEU A 109 2.66 4.46 6.77
CA LEU A 109 3.30 4.33 8.08
C LEU A 109 3.16 5.67 8.83
N GLY A 110 2.24 5.73 9.80
CA GLY A 110 2.11 6.88 10.69
C GLY A 110 3.36 7.08 11.55
N TYR A 111 3.64 8.31 11.95
CA TYR A 111 4.90 8.67 12.63
C TYR A 111 5.09 7.90 13.95
N GLU A 112 3.99 7.63 14.66
CA GLU A 112 3.92 6.92 15.93
C GLU A 112 4.41 5.46 15.84
N LEU A 113 4.52 4.89 14.64
CA LEU A 113 5.10 3.56 14.43
C LEU A 113 6.60 3.50 14.77
N VAL A 114 7.30 4.64 14.79
CA VAL A 114 8.72 4.70 15.21
C VAL A 114 8.93 4.18 16.63
N ASN A 115 7.89 4.14 17.48
CA ASN A 115 7.94 3.55 18.81
C ASN A 115 8.17 2.01 18.79
N GLU A 116 7.87 1.31 17.67
CA GLU A 116 8.28 -0.09 17.48
C GLU A 116 9.77 -0.24 17.11
N ILE A 117 10.36 0.82 16.52
CA ILE A 117 11.74 0.83 16.00
C ILE A 117 12.72 1.32 17.08
N GLU A 118 12.36 2.38 17.80
CA GLU A 118 13.15 3.00 18.87
C GLU A 118 12.31 3.11 20.16
N PRO A 119 12.16 2.03 20.95
CA PRO A 119 11.29 1.99 22.15
C PRO A 119 11.70 2.92 23.31
N LYS A 120 12.74 3.75 23.12
CA LYS A 120 13.21 4.78 24.07
C LYS A 120 12.71 6.18 23.72
N LEU A 121 12.03 6.35 22.57
CA LEU A 121 11.55 7.64 22.11
C LEU A 121 10.17 7.95 22.71
N GLU A 122 10.11 8.88 23.67
CA GLU A 122 8.84 9.27 24.31
C GLU A 122 8.01 10.20 23.41
N ILE A 123 7.31 9.63 22.43
CA ILE A 123 6.29 10.36 21.66
C ILE A 123 5.00 10.45 22.47
N LYS A 124 4.48 11.66 22.63
CA LYS A 124 3.13 11.86 23.17
C LYS A 124 2.11 11.27 22.21
N LYS A 125 1.30 10.30 22.65
CA LYS A 125 0.10 9.88 21.92
C LYS A 125 -0.76 11.11 21.65
N PHE A 126 -1.01 11.44 20.39
CA PHE A 126 -1.93 12.52 20.02
C PHE A 126 -3.37 12.00 20.11
N GLU A 127 -4.28 12.79 20.68
CA GLU A 127 -5.72 12.41 20.75
C GLU A 127 -6.35 12.32 19.35
N ASN A 128 -5.82 13.09 18.39
CA ASN A 128 -6.10 12.98 16.96
C ASN A 128 -4.92 12.32 16.19
N SER A 129 -4.24 11.34 16.79
CA SER A 129 -3.23 10.53 16.09
C SER A 129 -3.91 9.86 14.89
N LEU A 130 -3.57 10.28 13.66
CA LEU A 130 -4.15 9.67 12.48
C LEU A 130 -3.74 8.20 12.43
N MET A 131 -4.76 7.35 12.40
CA MET A 131 -4.65 5.91 12.43
C MET A 131 -3.72 5.43 11.30
N VAL A 132 -2.78 4.53 11.62
CA VAL A 132 -1.93 3.89 10.62
C VAL A 132 -2.86 3.03 9.76
N ILE A 133 -3.09 3.35 8.47
CA ILE A 133 -4.07 2.66 7.58
C ILE A 133 -3.54 2.37 6.17
N TRP A 134 -3.45 1.13 5.67
CA TRP A 134 -3.28 -0.18 6.33
C TRP A 134 -2.39 -1.06 5.42
N ILE A 135 -2.99 -1.77 4.46
CA ILE A 135 -2.38 -2.60 3.41
C ILE A 135 -3.21 -2.51 2.11
#